data_AF-A0A0D5ZJ63-F1
#
_entry.id   AF-A0A0D5ZJ63-F1
#
_cell.length_a   1.000
_cell.length_b   1.000
_cell.length_c   1.000
_cell.angle_alpha   90.00
_cell.angle_beta   90.00
_cell.angle_gamma   90.00
#
_symmetry.space_group_name_H-M   'P 1'
#
loop_
_entity.id
_entity.type
_entity.pdbx_description
1 polymer ?
#
loop_
_entity_poly.entity_id
_entity_poly.type
_entity_poly.pdbx_seq_one_letter_code
_entity_poly.pdbx_strand_id
1 'polypeptide(L)'
;MRLSQDTIYVNMVKTLHMDKKSTNLKFIFDLDGTLLTSDKVLTTETIKQIHLLQAQNHLVFIATGRPYYMNKEIIELLNIQTPIISANGAAIYDPKTEKIIYSNTFSQKDAEQITLILEKYQIDFLAYALDQMLGENIHNPLWFEKMIYPKVKDPSYKYSWKYTETQVSKETQNLKFIKFLILAQKIEPSILEKALAEIEKVSSNIYFVKSQSSVIDIMPKGSNKWNSVQKAFAYMNLDISNSYAFGDALNDFEMIKNASCGIAMGNAVAEVKKVAKIIIDTNDNEGVARFLARNGYED
;
A
#
# COMPACT_ATOMS: atom_id res chain seq x y z
N MET A 1 12.93 25.97 -7.23
CA MET A 1 12.58 26.27 -8.63
C MET A 1 11.87 25.04 -9.19
N ARG A 2 10.55 25.08 -9.44
CA ARG A 2 9.84 23.95 -10.06
C ARG A 2 10.23 23.91 -11.54
N LEU A 3 10.81 22.81 -12.00
CA LEU A 3 11.02 22.58 -13.42
C LEU A 3 9.64 22.54 -14.11
N SER A 4 9.51 23.14 -15.29
CA SER A 4 8.25 23.06 -16.05
C SER A 4 7.96 21.61 -16.45
N GLN A 5 6.69 21.23 -16.61
CA GLN A 5 6.31 19.88 -17.06
C GLN A 5 7.02 19.50 -18.37
N ASP A 6 7.26 20.46 -19.27
CA ASP A 6 8.00 20.25 -20.51
C ASP A 6 9.49 19.99 -20.29
N THR A 7 10.12 20.61 -19.29
CA THR A 7 11.53 20.34 -18.95
C THR A 7 11.69 18.98 -18.29
N ILE A 8 10.69 18.55 -17.51
CA ILE A 8 10.62 17.22 -16.94
C ILE A 8 10.42 16.18 -18.05
N TYR A 9 9.54 16.44 -19.01
CA TYR A 9 9.35 15.61 -20.21
C TYR A 9 10.65 15.48 -21.00
N VAL A 10 11.33 16.58 -21.31
CA VAL A 10 12.60 16.56 -22.05
C VAL A 10 13.69 15.83 -21.27
N ASN A 11 13.78 15.97 -19.95
CA ASN A 11 14.75 15.24 -19.14
C ASN A 11 14.38 13.76 -18.97
N MET A 12 13.10 13.43 -18.86
CA MET A 12 12.63 12.04 -18.79
C MET A 12 12.86 11.35 -20.13
N VAL A 13 12.40 11.91 -21.24
CA VAL A 13 12.63 11.41 -22.60
C VAL A 13 14.12 11.34 -22.93
N LYS A 14 14.95 12.32 -22.52
CA LYS A 14 16.42 12.23 -22.69
C LYS A 14 17.04 11.12 -21.84
N THR A 15 16.60 10.93 -20.60
CA THR A 15 17.07 9.81 -19.76
C THR A 15 16.64 8.46 -20.36
N LEU A 16 15.44 8.40 -20.96
CA LEU A 16 14.89 7.21 -21.63
C LEU A 16 15.57 6.92 -22.98
N HIS A 17 16.00 7.95 -23.72
CA HIS A 17 16.68 7.80 -25.02
C HIS A 17 18.21 7.68 -24.91
N MET A 18 18.83 8.03 -23.77
CA MET A 18 20.31 8.06 -23.64
C MET A 18 20.97 6.75 -23.18
N ASP A 19 20.24 5.66 -22.94
CA ASP A 19 20.88 4.37 -22.71
C ASP A 19 20.16 3.23 -23.45
N LYS A 20 20.58 3.01 -24.71
CA LYS A 20 20.43 1.70 -25.40
C LYS A 20 21.25 0.57 -24.74
N LYS A 21 21.79 0.79 -23.54
CA LYS A 21 22.29 -0.23 -22.63
C LYS A 21 21.26 -0.49 -21.53
N SER A 22 20.33 -1.41 -21.79
CA SER A 22 19.75 -2.34 -20.78
C SER A 22 19.56 -1.79 -19.35
N THR A 23 18.76 -0.74 -19.14
CA THR A 23 18.28 -0.43 -17.77
C THR A 23 16.76 -0.42 -17.74
N ASN A 24 16.18 -1.54 -17.31
CA ASN A 24 14.75 -1.64 -17.04
C ASN A 24 14.36 -0.61 -15.98
N LEU A 25 13.41 0.27 -16.29
CA LEU A 25 12.83 1.19 -15.32
C LEU A 25 12.02 0.40 -14.29
N LYS A 26 11.92 0.93 -13.07
CA LYS A 26 11.20 0.33 -11.96
C LYS A 26 10.05 1.25 -11.55
N PHE A 27 8.84 0.87 -11.90
CA PHE A 27 7.63 1.60 -11.51
C PHE A 27 7.06 1.00 -10.23
N ILE A 28 6.83 1.84 -9.22
CA ILE A 28 6.31 1.43 -7.91
C ILE A 28 4.99 2.16 -7.72
N PHE A 29 3.90 1.41 -7.62
CA PHE A 29 2.57 1.98 -7.51
C PHE A 29 1.93 1.64 -6.17
N ASP A 30 1.38 2.64 -5.48
CA ASP A 30 0.29 2.38 -4.56
C ASP A 30 -0.99 1.95 -5.29
N LEU A 31 -1.91 1.31 -4.55
CA LEU A 31 -3.22 0.91 -5.05
C LEU A 31 -4.31 1.95 -4.73
N ASP A 32 -4.60 2.19 -3.46
CA ASP A 32 -5.80 2.88 -3.00
C ASP A 32 -5.65 4.40 -3.10
N GLY A 33 -6.29 5.03 -4.09
CA GLY A 33 -6.09 6.46 -4.34
C GLY A 33 -4.99 6.74 -5.36
N THR A 34 -4.39 5.68 -5.93
CA THR A 34 -3.35 5.77 -6.96
C THR A 34 -3.74 4.98 -8.22
N LEU A 35 -3.57 3.66 -8.24
CA LEU A 35 -3.99 2.83 -9.40
C LEU A 35 -5.51 2.57 -9.42
N LEU A 36 -6.13 2.49 -8.25
CA LEU A 36 -7.56 2.24 -8.12
C LEU A 36 -8.32 3.56 -8.03
N THR A 37 -9.47 3.60 -8.69
CA THR A 37 -10.46 4.66 -8.50
C THR A 37 -10.97 4.68 -7.06
N SER A 38 -11.72 5.72 -6.71
CA SER A 38 -12.39 5.85 -5.41
C SER A 38 -13.33 4.68 -5.11
N ASP A 39 -13.92 4.08 -6.15
CA ASP A 39 -14.75 2.86 -6.08
C ASP A 39 -13.95 1.55 -6.01
N LYS A 40 -12.61 1.65 -5.85
CA LYS A 40 -11.69 0.52 -5.73
C LYS A 40 -11.61 -0.36 -6.97
N VAL A 41 -11.89 0.23 -8.13
CA VAL A 41 -11.86 -0.41 -9.44
C VAL A 41 -10.56 -0.05 -10.16
N LEU A 42 -9.99 -1.03 -10.87
CA LEU A 42 -8.89 -0.84 -11.78
C LEU A 42 -9.46 -0.62 -13.20
N THR A 43 -9.20 0.52 -13.82
CA THR A 43 -9.77 0.82 -15.15
C THR A 43 -9.08 0.03 -16.25
N THR A 44 -9.79 -0.26 -17.34
CA THR A 44 -9.23 -0.94 -18.52
C THR A 44 -8.01 -0.21 -19.07
N GLU A 45 -8.04 1.12 -19.10
CA GLU A 45 -6.91 1.92 -19.58
C GLU A 45 -5.71 1.81 -18.64
N THR A 46 -5.93 1.80 -17.32
CA THR A 46 -4.85 1.56 -16.35
C THR A 46 -4.22 0.19 -16.55
N ILE A 47 -5.02 -0.87 -16.73
CA ILE A 47 -4.53 -2.23 -17.02
C ILE A 47 -3.67 -2.23 -18.28
N LYS A 48 -4.20 -1.65 -19.37
CA LYS A 48 -3.50 -1.55 -20.66
C LYS A 48 -2.13 -0.91 -20.49
N GLN A 49 -2.06 0.24 -19.82
CA GLN A 49 -0.81 0.98 -19.63
C GLN A 49 0.21 0.21 -18.78
N ILE A 50 -0.24 -0.51 -17.75
CA ILE A 50 0.65 -1.37 -16.95
C ILE A 50 1.21 -2.53 -17.79
N HIS A 51 0.38 -3.18 -18.62
CA HIS A 51 0.86 -4.24 -19.52
C HIS A 51 1.85 -3.71 -20.55
N LEU A 52 1.65 -2.49 -21.07
CA LEU A 52 2.59 -1.85 -22.00
C LEU A 52 3.96 -1.59 -21.34
N LEU A 53 3.99 -1.11 -20.09
CA LEU A 53 5.24 -0.99 -19.33
C LEU A 53 5.97 -2.34 -19.27
N GLN A 54 5.26 -3.41 -18.94
CA GLN A 54 5.84 -4.74 -18.81
C GLN A 54 6.31 -5.30 -20.17
N ALA A 55 5.56 -5.07 -21.25
CA ALA A 55 5.93 -5.47 -22.61
C ALA A 55 7.21 -4.77 -23.10
N GLN A 56 7.47 -3.57 -22.59
CA GLN A 56 8.72 -2.82 -22.82
C GLN A 56 9.83 -3.19 -21.83
N ASN A 57 9.70 -4.33 -21.13
CA ASN A 57 10.65 -4.85 -20.14
C ASN A 57 10.84 -3.97 -18.88
N HIS A 58 9.94 -3.03 -18.62
CA HIS A 58 9.95 -2.31 -17.34
C HIS A 58 9.40 -3.21 -16.22
N LEU A 59 9.90 -2.99 -15.02
CA LEU A 59 9.50 -3.72 -13.83
C LEU A 59 8.41 -2.94 -13.10
N VAL A 60 7.29 -3.60 -12.84
CA VAL A 60 6.13 -3.00 -12.16
C VAL A 60 5.97 -3.63 -10.79
N PHE A 61 6.18 -2.83 -9.75
CA PHE A 61 6.02 -3.17 -8.35
C PHE A 61 4.73 -2.57 -7.78
N ILE A 62 4.10 -3.32 -6.89
CA ILE A 62 2.97 -2.83 -6.09
C ILE A 62 3.43 -2.61 -4.65
N ALA A 63 3.13 -1.43 -4.10
CA ALA A 63 3.42 -1.07 -2.71
C ALA A 63 2.17 -0.50 -2.02
N THR A 64 1.50 -1.34 -1.22
CA THR A 64 0.15 -1.07 -0.72
C THR A 64 0.00 -1.25 0.78
N GLY A 65 -0.99 -0.56 1.35
CA GLY A 65 -1.44 -0.76 2.73
C GLY A 65 -2.25 -2.05 2.94
N ARG A 66 -2.67 -2.71 1.86
CA ARG A 66 -3.40 -3.99 1.89
C ARG A 66 -2.47 -5.18 2.17
N PRO A 67 -2.94 -6.21 2.88
CA PRO A 67 -2.24 -7.48 2.98
C PRO A 67 -2.27 -8.22 1.62
N TYR A 68 -1.25 -9.01 1.30
CA TYR A 68 -1.07 -9.54 -0.06
C TYR A 68 -2.25 -10.41 -0.52
N TYR A 69 -2.86 -11.16 0.41
CA TYR A 69 -3.97 -12.05 0.13
C TYR A 69 -5.25 -11.32 -0.32
N MET A 70 -5.38 -10.01 -0.06
CA MET A 70 -6.46 -9.17 -0.61
C MET A 70 -6.20 -8.71 -2.05
N ASN A 71 -4.97 -8.87 -2.55
CA ASN A 71 -4.54 -8.31 -3.83
C ASN A 71 -4.49 -9.37 -4.94
N LYS A 72 -4.85 -10.64 -4.67
CA LYS A 72 -4.74 -11.75 -5.63
C LYS A 72 -5.40 -11.45 -6.98
N GLU A 73 -6.59 -10.85 -6.96
CA GLU A 73 -7.30 -10.42 -8.17
C GLU A 73 -6.48 -9.40 -8.99
N ILE A 74 -5.94 -8.37 -8.31
CA ILE A 74 -5.13 -7.31 -8.94
C ILE A 74 -3.82 -7.88 -9.48
N ILE A 75 -3.19 -8.80 -8.74
CA ILE A 75 -1.94 -9.48 -9.14
C ILE A 75 -2.16 -10.26 -10.43
N GLU A 76 -3.26 -11.00 -10.52
CA GLU A 76 -3.63 -11.77 -11.72
C GLU A 76 -3.96 -10.84 -12.90
N LEU A 77 -4.82 -9.84 -12.70
CA LEU A 77 -5.23 -8.89 -13.76
C LEU A 77 -4.05 -8.10 -14.35
N LEU A 78 -3.15 -7.62 -13.49
CA LEU A 78 -1.96 -6.87 -13.90
C LEU A 78 -0.77 -7.76 -14.26
N ASN A 79 -0.90 -9.08 -14.12
CA ASN A 79 0.19 -10.04 -14.32
C ASN A 79 1.48 -9.60 -13.58
N ILE A 80 1.38 -9.28 -12.29
CA ILE A 80 2.52 -8.76 -11.52
C ILE A 80 3.51 -9.89 -11.26
N GLN A 81 4.76 -9.69 -11.70
CA GLN A 81 5.84 -10.68 -11.65
C GLN A 81 6.96 -10.30 -10.65
N THR A 82 6.84 -9.16 -9.97
CA THR A 82 7.82 -8.67 -8.99
C THR A 82 7.29 -8.86 -7.56
N PRO A 83 8.16 -8.80 -6.53
CA PRO A 83 7.72 -8.77 -5.14
C PRO A 83 6.75 -7.63 -4.86
N ILE A 84 5.79 -7.90 -3.99
CA ILE A 84 4.71 -7.02 -3.59
C ILE A 84 4.96 -6.54 -2.17
N ILE A 85 5.07 -5.23 -2.02
CA ILE A 85 5.24 -4.59 -0.73
C ILE A 85 3.85 -4.46 -0.10
N SER A 86 3.62 -5.21 0.97
CA SER A 86 2.30 -5.43 1.54
C SER A 86 2.21 -4.89 2.97
N ALA A 87 0.99 -4.55 3.40
CA ALA A 87 0.69 -4.01 4.72
C ALA A 87 1.63 -2.85 5.09
N ASN A 88 1.69 -1.82 4.22
CA ASN A 88 2.58 -0.65 4.38
C ASN A 88 4.07 -1.01 4.51
N GLY A 89 4.49 -2.15 3.97
CA GLY A 89 5.87 -2.63 4.04
C GLY A 89 6.18 -3.53 5.23
N ALA A 90 5.19 -3.93 6.03
CA ALA A 90 5.40 -4.95 7.06
C ALA A 90 5.60 -6.36 6.49
N ALA A 91 5.26 -6.61 5.22
CA ALA A 91 5.58 -7.87 4.55
C ALA A 91 5.96 -7.64 3.09
N ILE A 92 6.74 -8.57 2.54
CA ILE A 92 7.01 -8.66 1.09
C ILE A 92 6.63 -10.05 0.62
N TYR A 93 5.69 -10.13 -0.32
CA TYR A 93 5.22 -11.37 -0.93
C TYR A 93 5.75 -11.46 -2.36
N ASP A 94 6.37 -12.58 -2.71
CA ASP A 94 6.82 -12.86 -4.07
C ASP A 94 5.77 -13.73 -4.78
N PRO A 95 5.06 -13.19 -5.80
CA PRO A 95 4.02 -13.93 -6.50
C PRO A 95 4.56 -15.09 -7.35
N LYS A 96 5.87 -15.11 -7.68
CA LYS A 96 6.46 -16.22 -8.44
C LYS A 96 6.70 -17.45 -7.60
N THR A 97 7.11 -17.24 -6.36
CA THR A 97 7.41 -18.33 -5.41
C THR A 97 6.27 -18.60 -4.45
N GLU A 98 5.24 -17.74 -4.47
CA GLU A 98 4.11 -17.71 -3.56
C GLU A 98 4.51 -17.63 -2.08
N LYS A 99 5.65 -16.99 -1.79
CA LYS A 99 6.22 -16.92 -0.44
C LYS A 99 6.32 -15.50 0.08
N ILE A 100 6.18 -15.37 1.39
CA ILE A 100 6.58 -14.16 2.10
C ILE A 100 8.09 -14.21 2.28
N ILE A 101 8.81 -13.33 1.58
CA ILE A 101 10.29 -13.26 1.60
C ILE A 101 10.82 -12.33 2.69
N TYR A 102 9.96 -11.47 3.25
CA TYR A 102 10.27 -10.61 4.38
C TYR A 102 9.00 -10.36 5.20
N SER A 103 9.13 -10.30 6.52
CA SER A 103 8.08 -9.80 7.39
C SER A 103 8.64 -9.07 8.61
N ASN A 104 7.91 -8.08 9.08
CA ASN A 104 8.10 -7.37 10.33
C ASN A 104 6.81 -7.50 11.16
N THR A 105 6.89 -8.23 12.26
CA THR A 105 5.71 -8.61 13.06
C THR A 105 5.81 -7.99 14.44
N PHE A 106 4.66 -7.71 15.05
CA PHE A 106 4.61 -7.44 16.48
C PHE A 106 5.06 -8.68 17.27
N SER A 107 5.62 -8.46 18.46
CA SER A 107 5.74 -9.56 19.42
C SER A 107 4.34 -10.00 19.86
N GLN A 108 4.20 -11.25 20.30
CA GLN A 108 2.92 -11.76 20.79
C GLN A 108 2.35 -10.88 21.92
N LYS A 109 3.23 -10.46 22.85
CA LYS A 109 2.87 -9.57 23.96
C LYS A 109 2.39 -8.20 23.47
N ASP A 110 3.10 -7.59 22.51
CA ASP A 110 2.70 -6.27 21.99
C ASP A 110 1.34 -6.36 21.28
N ALA A 111 1.14 -7.40 20.45
CA ALA A 111 -0.12 -7.62 19.76
C ALA A 111 -1.28 -7.82 20.74
N GLU A 112 -1.10 -8.64 21.77
CA GLU A 112 -2.10 -8.86 22.82
C GLU A 112 -2.45 -7.55 23.53
N GLN A 113 -1.47 -6.78 23.99
CA GLN A 113 -1.72 -5.50 24.67
C GLN A 113 -2.41 -4.48 23.76
N ILE A 114 -2.02 -4.38 22.48
CA ILE A 114 -2.69 -3.52 21.50
C ILE A 114 -4.17 -3.92 21.38
N THR A 115 -4.47 -5.21 21.19
CA THR A 115 -5.85 -5.69 21.06
C THR A 115 -6.68 -5.42 22.31
N LEU A 116 -6.14 -5.71 23.51
CA LEU A 116 -6.83 -5.43 24.77
C LEU A 116 -7.15 -3.95 24.95
N ILE A 117 -6.27 -3.05 24.51
CA ILE A 117 -6.53 -1.61 24.57
C ILE A 117 -7.64 -1.22 23.59
N LEU A 118 -7.59 -1.70 22.34
CA LEU A 118 -8.65 -1.41 21.35
C LEU A 118 -10.01 -1.92 21.84
N GLU A 119 -10.06 -3.13 22.38
CA GLU A 119 -11.25 -3.74 22.98
C GLU A 119 -11.77 -2.93 24.19
N LYS A 120 -10.88 -2.52 25.10
CA LYS A 120 -11.21 -1.67 26.27
C LYS A 120 -11.90 -0.37 25.86
N TYR A 121 -11.46 0.26 24.78
CA TYR A 121 -12.06 1.49 24.24
C TYR A 121 -13.19 1.21 23.24
N GLN A 122 -13.56 -0.06 23.02
CA GLN A 122 -14.59 -0.52 22.07
C GLN A 122 -14.33 -0.03 20.63
N ILE A 123 -13.08 0.04 20.21
CA ILE A 123 -12.73 0.52 18.86
C ILE A 123 -12.89 -0.62 17.87
N ASP A 124 -13.57 -0.39 16.74
CA ASP A 124 -13.60 -1.37 15.63
C ASP A 124 -12.26 -1.38 14.89
N PHE A 125 -11.73 -2.56 14.61
CA PHE A 125 -10.47 -2.71 13.90
C PHE A 125 -10.36 -4.00 13.08
N LEU A 126 -9.42 -3.99 12.15
CA LEU A 126 -8.91 -5.19 11.51
C LEU A 126 -7.50 -5.50 12.01
N ALA A 127 -7.23 -6.76 12.29
CA ALA A 127 -5.91 -7.27 12.64
C ALA A 127 -5.38 -8.11 11.47
N TYR A 128 -4.30 -7.65 10.85
CA TYR A 128 -3.66 -8.34 9.73
C TYR A 128 -2.59 -9.26 10.29
N ALA A 129 -2.79 -10.56 10.16
CA ALA A 129 -1.73 -11.55 10.31
C ALA A 129 -1.08 -11.82 8.94
N LEU A 130 -0.01 -12.61 8.94
CA LEU A 130 0.70 -12.93 7.69
C LEU A 130 -0.19 -13.61 6.66
N ASP A 131 -1.06 -14.53 7.06
CA ASP A 131 -1.82 -15.40 6.15
C ASP A 131 -3.35 -15.24 6.25
N GLN A 132 -3.83 -14.40 7.16
CA GLN A 132 -5.25 -14.21 7.42
C GLN A 132 -5.54 -12.87 8.08
N MET A 133 -6.81 -12.50 8.04
CA MET A 133 -7.32 -11.29 8.66
C MET A 133 -8.28 -11.65 9.78
N LEU A 134 -8.15 -10.98 10.92
CA LEU A 134 -9.17 -10.97 11.95
C LEU A 134 -9.87 -9.61 11.95
N GLY A 135 -11.13 -9.59 12.34
CA GLY A 135 -11.90 -8.36 12.53
C GLY A 135 -12.60 -8.37 13.87
N GLU A 136 -12.57 -7.23 14.54
CA GLU A 136 -13.42 -6.96 15.69
C GLU A 136 -14.33 -5.79 15.33
N ASN A 137 -15.62 -6.10 15.24
CA ASN A 137 -16.64 -5.25 14.63
C ASN A 137 -17.83 -5.09 15.59
N ILE A 138 -17.63 -4.32 16.64
CA ILE A 138 -18.59 -4.07 17.72
C ILE A 138 -19.74 -3.18 17.22
N HIS A 139 -19.43 -2.14 16.43
CA HIS A 139 -20.41 -1.13 16.02
C HIS A 139 -21.00 -1.34 14.62
N ASN A 140 -20.57 -2.37 13.88
CA ASN A 140 -21.05 -2.66 12.53
C ASN A 140 -20.98 -1.45 11.58
N PRO A 141 -19.82 -0.79 11.42
CA PRO A 141 -19.75 0.30 10.46
C PRO A 141 -19.91 -0.27 9.04
N LEU A 142 -20.68 0.44 8.22
CA LEU A 142 -20.92 0.12 6.79
C LEU A 142 -19.64 -0.17 5.99
N TRP A 143 -18.50 0.28 6.49
CA TRP A 143 -17.19 -0.03 5.91
C TRP A 143 -16.94 -1.53 5.81
N PHE A 144 -17.25 -2.35 6.83
CA PHE A 144 -17.06 -3.81 6.77
C PHE A 144 -17.94 -4.46 5.69
N GLU A 145 -19.20 -4.03 5.61
CA GLU A 145 -20.16 -4.50 4.60
C GLU A 145 -19.74 -4.14 3.17
N LYS A 146 -19.01 -3.05 2.98
CA LYS A 146 -18.54 -2.60 1.66
C LYS A 146 -17.18 -3.18 1.29
N MET A 147 -16.25 -3.25 2.24
CA MET A 147 -14.83 -3.50 1.96
C MET A 147 -14.39 -4.94 2.24
N ILE A 148 -15.04 -5.63 3.18
CA ILE A 148 -14.60 -6.94 3.66
C ILE A 148 -15.60 -8.02 3.27
N TYR A 149 -16.85 -7.90 3.69
CA TYR A 149 -17.85 -8.95 3.53
C TYR A 149 -18.13 -9.37 2.08
N PRO A 150 -18.18 -8.48 1.08
CA PRO A 150 -18.41 -8.89 -0.31
C PRO A 150 -17.31 -9.78 -0.87
N LYS A 151 -16.13 -9.78 -0.24
CA LYS A 151 -14.95 -10.52 -0.68
C LYS A 151 -14.69 -11.79 0.14
N VAL A 152 -15.27 -11.92 1.33
CA VAL A 152 -15.03 -13.07 2.22
C VAL A 152 -16.28 -13.85 2.60
N LYS A 153 -17.47 -13.27 2.42
CA LYS A 153 -18.76 -13.94 2.65
C LYS A 153 -19.45 -14.38 1.35
N ASP A 154 -18.99 -13.92 0.20
CA ASP A 154 -19.47 -14.38 -1.11
C ASP A 154 -18.72 -15.66 -1.53
N PRO A 155 -19.36 -16.84 -1.53
CA PRO A 155 -18.71 -18.09 -1.90
C PRO A 155 -18.34 -18.15 -3.40
N SER A 156 -18.92 -17.30 -4.23
CA SER A 156 -18.60 -17.22 -5.66
C SER A 156 -17.34 -16.41 -5.95
N TYR A 157 -16.86 -15.61 -4.98
CA TYR A 157 -15.69 -14.79 -5.16
C TYR A 157 -14.40 -15.63 -5.08
N LYS A 158 -13.83 -15.93 -6.24
CA LYS A 158 -12.60 -16.73 -6.45
C LYS A 158 -11.42 -16.29 -5.58
N TYR A 159 -11.29 -15.00 -5.29
CA TYR A 159 -10.13 -14.43 -4.58
C TYR A 159 -10.38 -14.17 -3.09
N SER A 160 -11.36 -14.85 -2.49
CA SER A 160 -11.60 -14.76 -1.05
C SER A 160 -10.36 -15.14 -0.24
N TRP A 161 -10.25 -14.54 0.95
CA TRP A 161 -9.16 -14.80 1.89
C TRP A 161 -9.72 -15.25 3.23
N LYS A 162 -8.86 -15.85 4.06
CA LYS A 162 -9.24 -16.27 5.41
C LYS A 162 -9.52 -15.02 6.24
N TYR A 163 -10.79 -14.85 6.60
CA TYR A 163 -11.26 -13.80 7.50
C TYR A 163 -12.01 -14.44 8.67
N THR A 164 -11.78 -13.94 9.88
CA THR A 164 -12.48 -14.40 11.07
C THR A 164 -12.89 -13.19 11.90
N GLU A 165 -14.18 -13.07 12.17
CA GLU A 165 -14.71 -12.07 13.09
C GLU A 165 -14.75 -12.67 14.49
N THR A 166 -13.99 -12.10 15.42
CA THR A 166 -13.77 -12.66 16.77
C THR A 166 -13.23 -11.59 17.71
N GLN A 167 -13.14 -11.91 18.99
CA GLN A 167 -12.39 -11.12 19.96
C GLN A 167 -10.90 -11.38 19.76
N VAL A 168 -10.17 -10.42 19.18
CA VAL A 168 -8.83 -10.69 18.64
C VAL A 168 -7.82 -11.00 19.73
N SER A 169 -7.96 -10.41 20.92
CA SER A 169 -7.05 -10.67 22.05
C SER A 169 -6.89 -12.15 22.39
N LYS A 170 -7.95 -12.96 22.18
CA LYS A 170 -7.96 -14.41 22.43
C LYS A 170 -7.19 -15.24 21.39
N GLU A 171 -6.93 -14.69 20.21
CA GLU A 171 -6.30 -15.39 19.09
C GLU A 171 -4.81 -15.03 18.92
N THR A 172 -4.28 -14.16 19.80
CA THR A 172 -2.95 -13.57 19.63
C THR A 172 -1.79 -14.54 19.77
N GLN A 173 -2.00 -15.68 20.43
CA GLN A 173 -0.91 -16.62 20.72
C GLN A 173 -0.39 -17.38 19.50
N ASN A 174 -1.23 -17.56 18.47
CA ASN A 174 -0.91 -18.42 17.32
C ASN A 174 -0.68 -17.64 16.03
N LEU A 175 -0.81 -16.31 16.07
CA LEU A 175 -0.78 -15.46 14.87
C LEU A 175 0.34 -14.43 14.94
N LYS A 176 0.98 -14.25 13.79
CA LYS A 176 2.00 -13.21 13.61
C LYS A 176 1.35 -11.98 12.99
N PHE A 177 0.97 -11.03 13.83
CA PHE A 177 0.38 -9.77 13.38
C PHE A 177 1.41 -8.82 12.82
N ILE A 178 1.07 -8.22 11.68
CA ILE A 178 1.92 -7.27 10.94
C ILE A 178 1.33 -5.86 10.92
N LYS A 179 0.04 -5.71 11.22
CA LYS A 179 -0.68 -4.43 11.19
C LYS A 179 -2.02 -4.53 11.94
N PHE A 180 -2.41 -3.45 12.61
CA PHE A 180 -3.80 -3.21 13.02
C PHE A 180 -4.34 -1.97 12.33
N LEU A 181 -5.54 -2.05 11.77
CA LEU A 181 -6.20 -0.95 11.05
C LEU A 181 -7.40 -0.49 11.86
N ILE A 182 -7.35 0.75 12.35
CA ILE A 182 -8.45 1.42 13.08
C ILE A 182 -9.30 2.24 12.11
N LEU A 183 -10.62 2.11 12.24
CA LEU A 183 -11.60 2.94 11.54
C LEU A 183 -11.92 4.19 12.36
N ALA A 184 -11.20 5.29 12.13
CA ALA A 184 -11.24 6.48 12.97
C ALA A 184 -12.49 7.38 12.76
N GLN A 185 -13.22 7.25 11.65
CA GLN A 185 -14.24 8.24 11.23
C GLN A 185 -15.39 8.48 12.23
N LYS A 186 -15.70 7.49 13.08
CA LYS A 186 -16.83 7.53 14.02
C LYS A 186 -16.40 7.39 15.47
N ILE A 187 -15.11 7.45 15.75
CA ILE A 187 -14.58 7.38 17.11
C ILE A 187 -14.56 8.80 17.66
N GLU A 188 -15.06 8.97 18.89
CA GLU A 188 -14.96 10.25 19.59
C GLU A 188 -13.47 10.63 19.73
N PRO A 189 -13.04 11.85 19.35
CA PRO A 189 -11.62 12.21 19.31
C PRO A 189 -10.86 11.97 20.63
N SER A 190 -11.46 12.24 21.79
CA SER A 190 -10.82 12.03 23.09
C SER A 190 -10.64 10.55 23.43
N ILE A 191 -11.59 9.67 23.01
CA ILE A 191 -11.44 8.21 23.11
C ILE A 191 -10.29 7.74 22.23
N LEU A 192 -10.25 8.19 20.98
CA LEU A 192 -9.18 7.81 20.04
C LEU A 192 -7.80 8.26 20.56
N GLU A 193 -7.69 9.50 21.04
CA GLU A 193 -6.45 10.04 21.59
C GLU A 193 -5.97 9.23 22.81
N LYS A 194 -6.86 8.90 23.75
CA LYS A 194 -6.53 8.07 24.92
C LYS A 194 -6.06 6.67 24.51
N ALA A 195 -6.77 6.04 23.57
CA ALA A 195 -6.41 4.71 23.07
C ALA A 195 -5.02 4.72 22.41
N LEU A 196 -4.75 5.66 21.52
CA LEU A 196 -3.46 5.78 20.84
C LEU A 196 -2.32 6.09 21.83
N ALA A 197 -2.55 6.95 22.82
CA ALA A 197 -1.56 7.27 23.85
C ALA A 197 -1.27 6.10 24.80
N GLU A 198 -2.23 5.21 25.04
CA GLU A 198 -2.03 3.97 25.81
C GLU A 198 -1.28 2.93 24.96
N ILE A 199 -1.62 2.81 23.67
CA ILE A 199 -0.94 1.92 22.72
C ILE A 199 0.52 2.33 22.53
N GLU A 200 0.83 3.63 22.41
CA GLU A 200 2.20 4.11 22.26
C GLU A 200 3.12 3.70 23.43
N LYS A 201 2.55 3.51 24.63
CA LYS A 201 3.27 3.09 25.84
C LYS A 201 3.51 1.58 25.91
N VAL A 202 2.84 0.78 25.08
CA VAL A 202 3.00 -0.69 25.07
C VAL A 202 4.45 -1.06 24.75
N SER A 203 5.02 -0.42 23.72
CA SER A 203 6.37 -0.70 23.27
C SER A 203 6.93 0.42 22.41
N SER A 204 8.23 0.65 22.53
CA SER A 204 8.95 1.55 21.62
C SER A 204 8.97 1.06 20.17
N ASN A 205 8.50 -0.16 19.88
CA ASN A 205 8.41 -0.73 18.53
C ASN A 205 7.11 -0.35 17.80
N ILE A 206 6.30 0.59 18.30
CA ILE A 206 5.03 0.98 17.65
C ILE A 206 5.20 2.24 16.81
N TYR A 207 4.55 2.27 15.64
CA TYR A 207 4.48 3.38 14.71
C TYR A 207 3.06 3.53 14.18
N PHE A 208 2.54 4.76 14.16
CA PHE A 208 1.23 5.07 13.59
C PHE A 208 1.37 5.79 12.25
N VAL A 209 0.54 5.41 11.27
CA VAL A 209 0.49 6.09 9.98
C VAL A 209 -0.95 6.17 9.47
N LYS A 210 -1.30 7.29 8.82
CA LYS A 210 -2.57 7.42 8.12
C LYS A 210 -2.39 6.99 6.67
N SER A 211 -3.05 5.90 6.28
CA SER A 211 -3.10 5.45 4.88
C SER A 211 -4.28 6.02 4.12
N GLN A 212 -5.34 6.45 4.81
CA GLN A 212 -6.50 7.16 4.25
C GLN A 212 -7.01 8.18 5.29
N SER A 213 -7.88 9.12 4.90
CA SER A 213 -8.38 10.20 5.76
C SER A 213 -9.00 9.71 7.08
N SER A 214 -9.70 8.58 7.01
CA SER A 214 -10.47 7.97 8.11
C SER A 214 -9.81 6.73 8.73
N VAL A 215 -8.56 6.44 8.37
CA VAL A 215 -7.87 5.20 8.75
C VAL A 215 -6.57 5.52 9.47
N ILE A 216 -6.34 4.85 10.60
CA ILE A 216 -5.06 4.85 11.31
C ILE A 216 -4.54 3.43 11.34
N ASP A 217 -3.33 3.24 10.82
CA ASP A 217 -2.62 1.98 10.85
C ASP A 217 -1.63 1.98 12.01
N ILE A 218 -1.72 0.97 12.87
CA ILE A 218 -0.72 0.63 13.88
C ILE A 218 0.22 -0.40 13.27
N MET A 219 1.49 -0.04 13.20
CA MET A 219 2.54 -0.79 12.52
C MET A 219 3.71 -1.06 13.48
N PRO A 220 4.45 -2.18 13.31
CA PRO A 220 5.75 -2.32 13.95
C PRO A 220 6.74 -1.32 13.33
N LYS A 221 7.63 -0.75 14.13
CA LYS A 221 8.61 0.25 13.67
C LYS A 221 9.49 -0.33 12.57
N GLY A 222 9.83 0.53 11.62
CA GLY A 222 10.59 0.15 10.42
C GLY A 222 9.71 -0.35 9.26
N SER A 223 8.43 -0.67 9.51
CA SER A 223 7.44 -0.96 8.46
C SER A 223 7.01 0.32 7.76
N ASN A 224 7.71 0.66 6.70
CA ASN A 224 7.27 1.67 5.74
C ASN A 224 7.49 1.14 4.31
N LYS A 225 6.71 1.64 3.35
CA LYS A 225 6.74 1.15 1.97
C LYS A 225 8.13 1.25 1.35
N TRP A 226 8.82 2.38 1.55
CA TRP A 226 10.13 2.61 0.95
C TRP A 226 11.22 1.64 1.42
N ASN A 227 11.32 1.42 2.73
CA ASN A 227 12.24 0.46 3.34
C ASN A 227 12.07 -0.95 2.78
N SER A 228 10.84 -1.32 2.43
CA SER A 228 10.51 -2.64 1.87
C SER A 228 10.65 -2.68 0.35
N VAL A 229 10.45 -1.56 -0.35
CA VAL A 229 10.86 -1.41 -1.76
C VAL A 229 12.37 -1.65 -1.90
N GLN A 230 13.18 -1.05 -1.03
CA GLN A 230 14.64 -1.25 -1.05
C GLN A 230 15.03 -2.72 -0.82
N LYS A 231 14.32 -3.44 0.07
CA LYS A 231 14.52 -4.88 0.29
C LYS A 231 14.09 -5.71 -0.92
N ALA A 232 12.96 -5.36 -1.54
CA ALA A 232 12.48 -6.01 -2.76
C ALA A 232 13.47 -5.83 -3.92
N PHE A 233 14.05 -4.63 -4.07
CA PHE A 233 15.10 -4.38 -5.05
C PHE A 233 16.35 -5.20 -4.76
N ALA A 234 16.82 -5.23 -3.51
CA ALA A 234 17.97 -6.04 -3.12
C ALA A 234 17.75 -7.54 -3.38
N TYR A 235 16.55 -8.07 -3.08
CA TYR A 235 16.18 -9.46 -3.38
C TYR A 235 16.27 -9.78 -4.88
N MET A 236 15.97 -8.81 -5.74
CA MET A 236 16.07 -8.93 -7.19
C MET A 236 17.45 -8.50 -7.75
N ASN A 237 18.44 -8.19 -6.90
CA ASN A 237 19.73 -7.62 -7.28
C ASN A 237 19.62 -6.32 -8.09
N LEU A 238 18.65 -5.47 -7.74
CA LEU A 238 18.40 -4.17 -8.35
C LEU A 238 18.86 -3.06 -7.41
N ASP A 239 19.36 -1.97 -7.99
CA ASP A 239 19.58 -0.71 -7.28
C ASP A 239 18.33 0.19 -7.31
N ILE A 240 18.44 1.36 -6.67
CA ILE A 240 17.37 2.36 -6.59
C ILE A 240 17.29 3.25 -7.86
N SER A 241 18.31 3.25 -8.72
CA SER A 241 18.33 4.11 -9.92
C SER A 241 17.13 3.81 -10.82
N ASN A 242 16.66 4.78 -11.61
CA ASN A 242 15.56 4.56 -12.55
C ASN A 242 14.25 4.07 -11.89
N SER A 243 14.01 4.46 -10.62
CA SER A 243 12.78 4.17 -9.89
C SER A 243 11.76 5.31 -9.94
N TYR A 244 10.52 4.99 -10.29
CA TYR A 244 9.39 5.92 -10.41
C TYR A 244 8.31 5.48 -9.43
N ALA A 245 8.07 6.27 -8.38
CA ALA A 245 7.10 5.93 -7.35
C ALA A 245 5.85 6.79 -7.46
N PHE A 246 4.67 6.18 -7.38
CA PHE A 246 3.36 6.81 -7.47
C PHE A 246 2.57 6.57 -6.18
N GLY A 247 1.96 7.62 -5.64
CA GLY A 247 1.27 7.56 -4.35
C GLY A 247 0.50 8.82 -4.04
N ASP A 248 -0.33 8.77 -3.00
CA ASP A 248 -1.24 9.84 -2.64
C ASP A 248 -1.31 10.14 -1.13
N ALA A 249 -0.97 9.18 -0.27
CA ALA A 249 -1.17 9.29 1.18
C ALA A 249 0.15 9.30 1.98
N LEU A 250 0.07 9.53 3.31
CA LEU A 250 1.26 9.71 4.15
C LEU A 250 2.15 8.47 4.24
N ASN A 251 1.59 7.28 4.07
CA ASN A 251 2.34 6.02 3.96
C ASN A 251 3.16 5.92 2.66
N ASP A 252 2.93 6.80 1.67
CA ASP A 252 3.71 6.90 0.42
C ASP A 252 4.83 7.93 0.50
N PHE A 253 4.80 8.82 1.51
CA PHE A 253 5.69 9.97 1.61
C PHE A 253 7.17 9.62 1.37
N GLU A 254 7.68 8.58 2.04
CA GLU A 254 9.07 8.18 1.91
C GLU A 254 9.41 7.61 0.52
N MET A 255 8.51 6.85 -0.12
CA MET A 255 8.83 6.34 -1.46
C MET A 255 8.76 7.44 -2.52
N ILE A 256 7.84 8.40 -2.38
CA ILE A 256 7.77 9.58 -3.25
C ILE A 256 9.00 10.47 -3.05
N LYS A 257 9.44 10.69 -1.82
CA LYS A 257 10.62 11.52 -1.52
C LYS A 257 11.93 10.92 -2.06
N ASN A 258 12.10 9.60 -1.94
CA ASN A 258 13.40 8.96 -2.12
C ASN A 258 13.58 8.23 -3.47
N ALA A 259 12.52 7.94 -4.21
CA ALA A 259 12.63 7.36 -5.55
C ALA A 259 13.35 8.30 -6.53
N SER A 260 13.90 7.75 -7.61
CA SER A 260 14.56 8.55 -8.66
C SER A 260 13.58 9.59 -9.24
N CYS A 261 12.30 9.26 -9.35
CA CYS A 261 11.22 10.21 -9.60
C CYS A 261 9.98 9.87 -8.77
N GLY A 262 9.70 10.69 -7.75
CA GLY A 262 8.44 10.62 -7.00
C GLY A 262 7.32 11.39 -7.69
N ILE A 263 6.16 10.76 -7.81
CA ILE A 263 5.00 11.26 -8.54
C ILE A 263 3.80 11.21 -7.59
N ALA A 264 3.26 12.39 -7.27
CA ALA A 264 2.05 12.49 -6.45
C ALA A 264 0.80 12.53 -7.33
N MET A 265 -0.23 11.80 -6.93
CA MET A 265 -1.55 11.88 -7.55
C MET A 265 -2.19 13.26 -7.34
N GLY A 266 -3.12 13.64 -8.21
CA GLY A 266 -3.88 14.89 -8.09
C GLY A 266 -4.71 14.95 -6.80
N ASN A 267 -5.16 13.80 -6.29
CA ASN A 267 -5.87 13.63 -5.02
C ASN A 267 -4.94 13.50 -3.79
N ALA A 268 -3.61 13.54 -3.99
CA ALA A 268 -2.66 13.34 -2.90
C ALA A 268 -2.73 14.44 -1.82
N VAL A 269 -2.37 14.06 -0.59
CA VAL A 269 -2.24 15.00 0.54
C VAL A 269 -1.12 16.01 0.29
N ALA A 270 -1.21 17.17 0.95
CA ALA A 270 -0.30 18.30 0.70
C ALA A 270 1.16 17.94 0.99
N GLU A 271 1.41 17.14 2.01
CA GLU A 271 2.73 16.67 2.43
C GLU A 271 3.41 15.84 1.33
N VAL A 272 2.65 14.95 0.68
CA VAL A 272 3.14 14.11 -0.42
C VAL A 272 3.41 14.94 -1.67
N LYS A 273 2.48 15.85 -2.02
CA LYS A 273 2.67 16.79 -3.15
C LYS A 273 3.89 17.70 -2.98
N LYS A 274 4.25 18.07 -1.75
CA LYS A 274 5.41 18.92 -1.45
C LYS A 274 6.74 18.23 -1.77
N VAL A 275 6.84 16.91 -1.61
CA VAL A 275 8.08 16.14 -1.84
C VAL A 275 8.16 15.51 -3.22
N ALA A 276 7.03 15.44 -3.95
CA ALA A 276 7.00 14.90 -5.30
C ALA A 276 7.71 15.79 -6.33
N LYS A 277 8.34 15.15 -7.33
CA LYS A 277 8.93 15.84 -8.48
C LYS A 277 7.86 16.20 -9.52
N ILE A 278 6.82 15.37 -9.62
CA ILE A 278 5.70 15.53 -10.55
C ILE A 278 4.40 15.39 -9.78
N ILE A 279 3.41 16.20 -10.12
CA ILE A 279 2.03 16.03 -9.69
C ILE A 279 1.22 15.74 -10.95
N ILE A 280 0.46 14.65 -10.94
CA ILE A 280 -0.38 14.21 -12.07
C ILE A 280 -1.86 14.38 -11.73
N ASP A 281 -2.74 13.91 -12.61
CA ASP A 281 -4.19 13.96 -12.40
C ASP A 281 -4.63 13.04 -11.24
N THR A 282 -5.90 13.11 -10.86
CA THR A 282 -6.45 12.23 -9.81
C THR A 282 -6.57 10.79 -10.30
N ASN A 283 -6.66 9.85 -9.35
CA ASN A 283 -6.99 8.45 -9.64
C ASN A 283 -8.34 8.29 -10.38
N ASP A 284 -9.34 9.10 -10.03
CA ASP A 284 -10.67 9.08 -10.68
C ASP A 284 -10.67 9.68 -12.11
N ASN A 285 -9.63 10.41 -12.48
CA ASN A 285 -9.43 10.95 -13.82
C ASN A 285 -8.30 10.24 -14.57
N GLU A 286 -8.02 8.98 -14.18
CA GLU A 286 -7.04 8.10 -14.80
C GLU A 286 -5.62 8.69 -14.84
N GLY A 287 -5.23 9.40 -13.77
CA GLY A 287 -3.98 10.15 -13.72
C GLY A 287 -2.74 9.31 -14.06
N VAL A 288 -2.65 8.09 -13.54
CA VAL A 288 -1.55 7.16 -13.88
C VAL A 288 -1.57 6.81 -15.36
N ALA A 289 -2.71 6.35 -15.88
CA ALA A 289 -2.79 5.87 -17.25
C ALA A 289 -2.50 6.99 -18.27
N ARG A 290 -3.07 8.18 -18.05
CA ARG A 290 -2.79 9.37 -18.88
C ARG A 290 -1.34 9.83 -18.79
N PHE A 291 -0.74 9.73 -17.60
CA PHE A 291 0.68 10.05 -17.44
C PHE A 291 1.55 9.07 -18.24
N LEU A 292 1.26 7.77 -18.17
CA LEU A 292 2.03 6.76 -18.92
C LEU A 292 1.85 6.96 -20.43
N ALA A 293 0.61 7.05 -20.94
CA ALA A 293 0.34 7.23 -22.36
C ALA A 293 1.12 8.42 -22.97
N ARG A 294 1.05 9.60 -22.34
CA ARG A 294 1.72 10.83 -22.80
C ARG A 294 3.25 10.72 -22.85
N ASN A 295 3.84 9.76 -22.15
CA ASN A 295 5.29 9.62 -22.02
C ASN A 295 5.87 8.48 -22.87
N GLY A 296 5.18 8.08 -23.94
CA GLY A 296 5.71 7.17 -24.96
C GLY A 296 5.35 5.70 -24.72
N TYR A 297 4.31 5.43 -23.95
CA TYR A 297 3.71 4.11 -23.78
C TYR A 297 2.39 4.02 -24.59
N GLU A 298 2.44 4.40 -25.86
CA GLU A 298 1.38 4.17 -26.85
C GLU A 298 1.76 2.97 -27.74
N ASP A 299 0.75 2.28 -28.27
CA ASP A 299 0.91 1.10 -29.14
C ASP A 299 1.66 1.41 -30.46
#